data_AF-A0A933L6Y5-F1
#
_entry.id   AF-A0A933L6Y5-F1
#
_cell.length_a   1.000
_cell.length_b   1.000
_cell.length_c   1.000
_cell.angle_alpha   90.00
_cell.angle_beta   90.00
_cell.angle_gamma   90.00
#
_symmetry.space_group_name_H-M   'P 1'
#
loop_
_entity.id
_entity.type
_entity.pdbx_description
1 polymer ?
#
loop_
_entity_poly.entity_id
_entity_poly.type
_entity_poly.pdbx_seq_one_letter_code
_entity_poly.pdbx_strand_id
1 'polypeptide(L)'
;MDRNKKTCLFLLLSVFLSTFVVYNIHAIVPVSDKRLIQVSTGEVFWMAQEEILELARKNHEQGRCGGFMDITEHPRNDVTSLQPFWMVNNLTPSYPETVNPLLAEVSPKLLQESIEKLSAFNTRYYKSDTGDLASQWIRDRILEYGKNNSSVTVELFQHVFKQPSVVAKILGKGPQSDEFVILGAHEDSINLWGNLIDVEDKRAPGADDDASGVATLLETFRVIVESGFQPHRTLV
;
A
#
# COMPACT_ATOMS: atom_id res chain seq x y z
N MET A 1 75.02 -8.09 14.78
CA MET A 1 75.72 -9.39 14.83
C MET A 1 74.69 -10.40 15.28
N ASP A 2 74.06 -11.09 14.33
CA ASP A 2 74.42 -12.44 13.84
C ASP A 2 73.70 -13.50 14.71
N ARG A 3 72.52 -13.93 14.28
CA ARG A 3 72.19 -15.14 13.50
C ARG A 3 72.18 -16.44 14.32
N ASN A 4 71.14 -17.23 13.99
CA ASN A 4 71.01 -18.68 14.15
C ASN A 4 70.67 -19.17 15.57
N LYS A 5 69.70 -20.06 15.81
CA LYS A 5 69.14 -21.11 14.95
C LYS A 5 67.99 -21.84 15.70
N LYS A 6 67.18 -22.57 14.94
CA LYS A 6 66.29 -23.72 15.31
C LYS A 6 64.80 -23.43 15.57
N THR A 7 64.08 -23.34 14.45
CA THR A 7 63.03 -24.28 14.04
C THR A 7 62.47 -25.22 15.11
N CYS A 8 61.21 -25.03 15.48
CA CYS A 8 60.30 -26.14 15.82
C CYS A 8 58.93 -25.80 15.23
N LEU A 9 58.68 -26.40 14.07
CA LEU A 9 57.44 -26.31 13.31
C LEU A 9 56.41 -27.21 14.00
N PHE A 10 55.59 -26.66 14.89
CA PHE A 10 54.40 -27.34 15.38
C PHE A 10 53.26 -27.11 14.38
N LEU A 11 53.01 -28.14 13.57
CA LEU A 11 51.81 -28.27 12.76
C LEU A 11 50.61 -28.41 13.72
N LEU A 12 49.92 -27.31 14.01
CA LEU A 12 48.57 -27.35 14.55
C LEU A 12 47.60 -27.46 13.37
N LEU A 13 47.32 -28.71 12.98
CA LEU A 13 46.22 -29.05 12.10
C LEU A 13 44.92 -28.86 12.92
N SER A 14 44.41 -27.63 12.96
CA SER A 14 43.06 -27.38 13.47
C SER A 14 42.06 -27.93 12.46
N VAL A 15 41.59 -29.15 12.73
CA VAL A 15 40.40 -29.70 12.10
C VAL A 15 39.23 -28.81 12.53
N PHE A 16 38.94 -27.78 11.74
CA PHE A 16 37.62 -27.19 11.73
C PHE A 16 36.68 -28.24 11.16
N LEU A 17 36.08 -29.02 12.05
CA LEU A 17 34.88 -29.77 11.73
C LEU A 17 33.77 -28.72 11.52
N SER A 18 33.71 -28.15 10.31
CA SER A 18 32.51 -27.47 9.88
C SER A 18 31.44 -28.53 9.77
N THR A 19 30.64 -28.68 10.83
CA THR A 19 29.31 -29.23 10.68
C THR A 19 28.55 -28.25 9.80
N PHE A 20 28.71 -28.40 8.49
CA PHE A 20 27.70 -27.98 7.54
C PHE A 20 26.47 -28.81 7.91
N VAL A 21 25.65 -28.27 8.79
CA VAL A 21 24.23 -28.58 8.76
C VAL A 21 23.78 -28.02 7.42
N VAL A 22 23.84 -28.89 6.41
CA VAL A 22 23.02 -28.72 5.22
C VAL A 22 21.61 -28.77 5.78
N TYR A 23 21.06 -27.59 6.08
CA TYR A 23 19.63 -27.45 6.02
C TYR A 23 19.31 -27.80 4.57
N ASN A 24 18.90 -29.05 4.38
CA ASN A 24 18.01 -29.37 3.30
C ASN A 24 16.80 -28.47 3.55
N ILE A 25 16.85 -27.26 3.01
CA ILE A 25 15.66 -26.52 2.65
C ILE A 25 15.07 -27.32 1.50
N HIS A 26 14.50 -28.48 1.83
CA HIS A 26 13.30 -28.86 1.15
C HIS A 26 12.39 -27.65 1.39
N ALA A 27 12.11 -26.94 0.30
CA ALA A 27 11.00 -26.03 0.24
C ALA A 27 9.76 -26.84 0.63
N ILE A 28 9.50 -26.93 1.91
CA ILE A 28 8.22 -27.32 2.45
C ILE A 28 7.58 -25.97 2.72
N VAL A 29 7.04 -25.38 1.65
CA VAL A 29 5.95 -24.43 1.81
C VAL A 29 4.79 -25.32 2.29
N PRO A 30 4.32 -25.23 3.55
CA PRO A 30 2.98 -25.68 3.82
C PRO A 30 2.12 -24.56 3.23
N VAL A 31 1.82 -24.68 1.93
CA VAL A 31 0.74 -23.93 1.29
C VAL A 31 -0.53 -24.44 1.96
N SER A 32 -0.88 -23.84 3.08
CA SER A 32 -2.30 -23.59 3.27
C SER A 32 -2.53 -22.34 2.42
N ASP A 33 -3.26 -22.45 1.31
CA ASP A 33 -3.80 -21.29 0.54
C ASP A 33 -4.76 -20.42 1.40
N LYS A 34 -4.76 -20.63 2.72
CA LYS A 34 -5.60 -19.97 3.67
C LYS A 34 -4.91 -18.75 4.26
N ARG A 35 -5.73 -17.76 4.54
CA ARG A 35 -5.34 -16.51 5.17
C ARG A 35 -6.00 -16.42 6.54
N LEU A 36 -5.33 -15.78 7.49
CA LEU A 36 -5.81 -15.58 8.85
C LEU A 36 -6.75 -14.37 8.86
N ILE A 37 -8.06 -14.64 8.91
CA ILE A 37 -9.11 -13.63 8.78
C ILE A 37 -9.75 -13.35 10.14
N GLN A 38 -9.72 -12.09 10.56
CA GLN A 38 -10.41 -11.58 11.73
C GLN A 38 -11.77 -11.00 11.32
N VAL A 39 -12.88 -11.59 11.78
CA VAL A 39 -14.24 -11.13 11.45
C VAL A 39 -14.83 -10.19 12.51
N SER A 40 -14.31 -10.27 13.74
CA SER A 40 -14.61 -9.34 14.83
C SER A 40 -13.50 -9.39 15.88
N THR A 41 -13.55 -8.53 16.90
CA THR A 41 -12.53 -8.50 17.97
C THR A 41 -12.42 -9.86 18.66
N GLY A 42 -11.28 -10.52 18.48
CA GLY A 42 -11.00 -11.85 19.06
C GLY A 42 -11.55 -13.04 18.27
N GLU A 43 -12.31 -12.82 17.20
CA GLU A 43 -12.82 -13.89 16.33
C GLU A 43 -11.99 -14.01 15.05
N VAL A 44 -11.18 -15.07 14.97
CA VAL A 44 -10.19 -15.28 13.91
C VAL A 44 -10.28 -16.69 13.33
N PHE A 45 -10.22 -16.80 12.00
CA PHE A 45 -10.36 -18.05 11.26
C PHE A 45 -9.31 -18.16 10.16
N TRP A 46 -8.72 -19.34 9.97
CA TRP A 46 -7.95 -19.64 8.76
C TRP A 46 -8.91 -19.98 7.62
N MET A 47 -9.00 -19.11 6.61
CA MET A 47 -9.97 -19.21 5.52
C MET A 47 -9.27 -19.31 4.16
N ALA A 48 -9.69 -20.25 3.31
CA ALA A 48 -9.30 -20.32 1.92
C ALA A 48 -9.88 -19.14 1.13
N GLN A 49 -9.33 -18.86 -0.07
CA GLN A 49 -9.77 -17.74 -0.90
C GLN A 49 -11.27 -17.76 -1.19
N GLU A 50 -11.85 -18.93 -1.46
CA GLU A 50 -13.28 -19.08 -1.74
C GLU A 50 -14.14 -18.75 -0.51
N GLU A 51 -13.68 -19.14 0.68
CA GLU A 51 -14.34 -18.84 1.95
C GLU A 51 -14.33 -17.33 2.24
N ILE A 52 -13.23 -16.65 1.88
CA ILE A 52 -13.08 -15.19 1.99
C ILE A 52 -14.02 -14.46 1.02
N LEU A 53 -14.08 -14.90 -0.24
CA LEU A 53 -14.97 -14.30 -1.24
C LEU A 53 -16.44 -14.48 -0.86
N GLU A 54 -16.81 -15.64 -0.33
CA GLU A 54 -18.16 -15.91 0.15
C GLU A 54 -18.50 -15.07 1.39
N LEU A 55 -17.55 -14.88 2.31
CA LEU A 55 -17.70 -13.97 3.44
C LEU A 55 -17.92 -12.52 2.98
N ALA A 56 -17.11 -12.05 2.03
CA ALA A 56 -17.25 -10.72 1.44
C ALA A 56 -18.62 -10.53 0.77
N ARG A 57 -19.07 -11.54 0.01
CA ARG A 57 -20.38 -11.53 -0.66
C ARG A 57 -21.53 -11.43 0.35
N LYS A 58 -21.50 -12.23 1.42
CA LYS A 58 -22.50 -12.18 2.50
C LYS A 58 -22.52 -10.84 3.24
N ASN A 59 -21.35 -10.24 3.48
CA ASN A 59 -21.29 -8.92 4.10
C ASN A 59 -21.90 -7.86 3.18
N HIS A 60 -21.66 -7.95 1.87
CA HIS A 60 -22.23 -7.03 0.88
C HIS A 60 -23.75 -7.16 0.78
N GLU A 61 -24.31 -8.38 0.85
CA GLU A 61 -25.76 -8.61 0.94
C GLU A 61 -26.41 -7.96 2.17
N GLN A 62 -25.62 -7.69 3.22
CA GLN A 62 -26.06 -6.99 4.43
C GLN A 62 -25.78 -5.47 4.38
N GLY A 63 -25.39 -4.94 3.23
CA GLY A 63 -25.05 -3.52 3.05
C GLY A 63 -23.70 -3.11 3.62
N ARG A 64 -22.76 -4.05 3.79
CA ARG A 64 -21.40 -3.78 4.26
C ARG A 64 -20.39 -4.05 3.14
N CYS A 65 -19.52 -3.08 2.84
CA CYS A 65 -18.35 -3.29 1.98
C CYS A 65 -17.18 -3.80 2.85
N GLY A 66 -16.83 -5.08 2.75
CA GLY A 66 -15.81 -5.69 3.62
C GLY A 66 -16.42 -6.27 4.90
N GLY A 67 -15.85 -5.99 6.07
CA GLY A 67 -16.35 -6.51 7.37
C GLY A 67 -15.51 -7.62 8.00
N PHE A 68 -14.27 -7.76 7.54
CA PHE A 68 -13.23 -8.59 8.14
C PHE A 68 -11.87 -7.95 7.84
N MET A 69 -10.84 -8.38 8.54
CA MET A 69 -9.45 -7.97 8.35
C MET A 69 -8.60 -9.20 8.06
N ASP A 70 -7.75 -9.11 7.04
CA ASP A 70 -6.68 -10.08 6.85
C ASP A 70 -5.51 -9.70 7.77
N ILE A 71 -5.17 -10.59 8.69
CA ILE A 71 -4.08 -10.42 9.66
C ILE A 71 -3.01 -11.49 9.48
N THR A 72 -2.92 -12.11 8.30
CA THR A 72 -1.98 -13.22 8.03
C THR A 72 -0.53 -12.82 8.26
N GLU A 73 -0.11 -11.68 7.70
CA GLU A 73 1.25 -11.16 7.82
C GLU A 73 1.46 -10.36 9.11
N HIS A 74 0.36 -9.91 9.74
CA HIS A 74 0.37 -9.05 10.93
C HIS A 74 -0.61 -9.56 11.98
N PRO A 75 -0.40 -10.78 12.53
CA PRO A 75 -1.31 -11.35 13.52
C PRO A 75 -1.36 -10.45 14.75
N ARG A 76 -2.53 -9.90 15.03
CA ARG A 76 -2.76 -9.13 16.25
C ARG A 76 -3.01 -10.09 17.41
N ASN A 77 -1.98 -10.33 18.21
CA ASN A 77 -2.12 -11.09 19.47
C ASN A 77 -2.82 -10.28 20.56
N ASP A 78 -2.84 -8.95 20.40
CA ASP A 78 -3.15 -8.01 21.47
C ASP A 78 -4.11 -6.93 20.97
N VAL A 79 -5.27 -6.81 21.63
CA VAL A 79 -6.21 -5.68 21.50
C VAL A 79 -5.65 -4.41 22.20
N THR A 80 -4.45 -4.49 22.78
CA THR A 80 -3.80 -3.40 23.49
C THR A 80 -3.03 -2.49 22.54
N SER A 81 -3.76 -1.56 21.92
CA SER A 81 -3.32 -0.18 21.75
C SER A 81 -4.44 0.60 21.06
N LEU A 82 -5.58 0.78 21.76
CA LEU A 82 -6.25 2.06 21.64
C LEU A 82 -5.29 3.08 22.25
N GLN A 83 -4.30 3.54 21.48
CA GLN A 83 -3.71 4.84 21.78
C GLN A 83 -4.91 5.77 21.93
N PRO A 84 -4.98 6.61 22.99
CA PRO A 84 -6.04 7.58 23.09
C PRO A 84 -6.08 8.32 21.76
N PHE A 85 -7.17 8.11 21.01
CA PHE A 85 -7.40 8.84 19.77
C PHE A 85 -7.55 10.28 20.23
N TRP A 86 -6.49 11.06 20.10
CA TRP A 86 -6.56 12.49 20.29
C TRP A 86 -7.39 12.98 19.12
N MET A 87 -8.70 13.06 19.31
CA MET A 87 -9.49 13.92 18.45
C MET A 87 -8.82 15.28 18.52
N VAL A 88 -8.36 15.76 17.36
CA VAL A 88 -7.86 17.12 17.23
C VAL A 88 -9.07 18.04 17.36
N ASN A 89 -9.53 18.21 18.59
CA ASN A 89 -10.63 19.09 18.93
C ASN A 89 -10.09 20.52 18.80
N ASN A 90 -10.84 21.39 18.10
CA ASN A 90 -10.53 22.81 17.86
C ASN A 90 -9.50 23.12 16.75
N LEU A 91 -9.54 22.41 15.62
CA LEU A 91 -8.92 22.91 14.39
C LEU A 91 -9.79 24.02 13.80
N THR A 92 -9.26 25.24 13.77
CA THR A 92 -9.84 26.35 12.99
C THR A 92 -9.07 26.49 11.68
N PRO A 93 -9.74 26.45 10.51
CA PRO A 93 -9.08 26.74 9.23
C PRO A 93 -8.34 28.08 9.31
N SER A 94 -7.02 28.03 9.17
CA SER A 94 -6.12 29.18 9.42
C SER A 94 -5.40 29.70 8.18
N TYR A 95 -5.65 29.08 7.01
CA TYR A 95 -4.93 29.37 5.76
C TYR A 95 -5.83 29.64 4.55
N PRO A 96 -6.90 30.46 4.66
CA PRO A 96 -7.81 30.71 3.54
C PRO A 96 -7.11 31.36 2.34
N GLU A 97 -6.15 32.26 2.57
CA GLU A 97 -5.37 32.92 1.51
C GLU A 97 -4.49 31.93 0.73
N THR A 98 -4.13 30.79 1.32
CA THR A 98 -3.42 29.71 0.64
C THR A 98 -4.38 28.74 -0.02
N VAL A 99 -5.46 28.36 0.66
CA VAL A 99 -6.38 27.30 0.19
C VAL A 99 -7.31 27.80 -0.92
N ASN A 100 -7.88 29.00 -0.81
CA ASN A 100 -8.88 29.49 -1.76
C ASN A 100 -8.36 29.58 -3.21
N PRO A 101 -7.13 30.07 -3.47
CA PRO A 101 -6.56 30.02 -4.82
C PRO A 101 -6.41 28.59 -5.34
N LEU A 102 -5.98 27.64 -4.50
CA LEU A 102 -5.82 26.23 -4.91
C LEU A 102 -7.16 25.60 -5.27
N LEU A 103 -8.23 25.90 -4.53
CA LEU A 103 -9.57 25.41 -4.84
C LEU A 103 -10.07 25.87 -6.22
N ALA A 104 -9.66 27.06 -6.66
CA ALA A 104 -10.02 27.57 -7.99
C ALA A 104 -9.29 26.85 -9.14
N GLU A 105 -8.16 26.20 -8.86
CA GLU A 105 -7.36 25.46 -9.84
C GLU A 105 -7.83 24.00 -10.02
N VAL A 106 -8.77 23.53 -9.20
CA VAL A 106 -9.36 22.19 -9.33
C VAL A 106 -10.13 22.08 -10.65
N SER A 107 -9.82 21.06 -11.42
CA SER A 107 -10.39 20.79 -12.74
C SER A 107 -11.37 19.61 -12.69
N PRO A 108 -12.68 19.87 -12.80
CA PRO A 108 -13.68 18.80 -12.95
C PRO A 108 -13.41 17.88 -14.14
N LYS A 109 -12.79 18.43 -15.20
CA LYS A 109 -12.42 17.66 -16.39
C LYS A 109 -11.33 16.63 -16.08
N LEU A 110 -10.28 17.02 -15.34
CA LEU A 110 -9.19 16.08 -15.00
C LEU A 110 -9.64 15.01 -14.01
N LEU A 111 -10.57 15.35 -13.11
CA LEU A 111 -11.26 14.37 -12.26
C LEU A 111 -12.01 13.34 -13.11
N GLN A 112 -12.85 13.81 -14.04
CA GLN A 112 -13.61 12.93 -14.94
C GLN A 112 -12.69 12.04 -15.78
N GLU A 113 -11.64 12.60 -16.40
CA GLU A 113 -10.69 11.84 -17.22
C GLU A 113 -9.97 10.74 -16.42
N SER A 114 -9.66 11.01 -15.15
CA SER A 114 -9.03 10.03 -14.25
C SER A 114 -10.00 8.91 -13.89
N ILE A 115 -11.25 9.24 -13.56
CA ILE A 115 -12.31 8.25 -13.27
C ILE A 115 -12.58 7.38 -14.51
N GLU A 116 -12.73 7.98 -15.68
CA GLU A 116 -12.96 7.27 -16.94
C GLU A 116 -11.80 6.32 -17.26
N LYS A 117 -10.55 6.77 -17.09
CA LYS A 117 -9.38 5.94 -17.34
C LYS A 117 -9.28 4.77 -16.36
N LEU A 118 -9.46 4.99 -15.06
CA LEU A 118 -9.45 3.94 -14.05
C LEU A 118 -10.62 2.95 -14.22
N SER A 119 -11.77 3.46 -14.65
CA SER A 119 -12.96 2.65 -14.93
C SER A 119 -12.86 1.86 -16.24
N ALA A 120 -11.95 2.23 -17.13
CA ALA A 120 -11.74 1.56 -18.42
C ALA A 120 -11.02 0.23 -18.30
N PHE A 121 -10.15 0.07 -17.29
CA PHE A 121 -9.57 -1.24 -16.95
C PHE A 121 -10.69 -2.27 -16.75
N ASN A 122 -10.44 -3.53 -17.15
CA ASN A 122 -11.45 -4.58 -17.01
C ASN A 122 -11.88 -4.72 -15.54
N THR A 123 -10.87 -4.80 -14.67
CA THR A 123 -11.01 -4.77 -13.21
C THR A 123 -9.72 -4.22 -12.64
N ARG A 124 -9.77 -3.73 -11.41
CA ARG A 124 -8.57 -3.36 -10.66
C ARG A 124 -8.32 -4.33 -9.50
N TYR A 125 -8.83 -5.56 -9.60
CA TYR A 125 -8.65 -6.59 -8.58
C TYR A 125 -7.18 -6.84 -8.25
N TYR A 126 -6.85 -6.94 -6.96
CA TYR A 126 -5.47 -6.96 -6.46
C TYR A 126 -4.57 -8.11 -6.96
N LYS A 127 -5.16 -9.20 -7.47
CA LYS A 127 -4.43 -10.32 -8.10
C LYS A 127 -4.35 -10.23 -9.62
N SER A 128 -5.16 -9.38 -10.24
CA SER A 128 -5.29 -9.30 -11.71
C SER A 128 -4.16 -8.50 -12.36
N ASP A 129 -3.87 -8.81 -13.61
CA ASP A 129 -2.92 -8.07 -14.45
C ASP A 129 -3.36 -6.60 -14.62
N THR A 130 -4.66 -6.37 -14.80
CA THR A 130 -5.21 -5.02 -14.92
C THR A 130 -5.18 -4.23 -13.62
N GLY A 131 -5.15 -4.91 -12.47
CA GLY A 131 -4.91 -4.28 -11.17
C GLY A 131 -3.50 -3.70 -11.06
N ASP A 132 -2.49 -4.49 -11.41
CA ASP A 132 -1.09 -4.03 -11.46
C ASP A 132 -0.87 -2.90 -12.49
N LEU A 133 -1.46 -3.04 -13.69
CA LEU A 133 -1.41 -1.97 -14.69
C LEU A 133 -2.09 -0.67 -14.23
N ALA A 134 -3.12 -0.76 -13.37
CA ALA A 134 -3.76 0.41 -12.78
C ALA A 134 -2.81 1.14 -11.82
N SER A 135 -2.10 0.41 -10.93
CA SER A 135 -1.10 0.99 -10.02
C SER A 135 0.04 1.68 -10.80
N GLN A 136 0.50 1.06 -11.88
CA GLN A 136 1.52 1.64 -12.75
C GLN A 136 1.02 2.93 -13.41
N TRP A 137 -0.22 2.95 -13.88
CA TRP A 137 -0.82 4.16 -14.46
C TRP A 137 -0.94 5.29 -13.44
N ILE A 138 -1.35 4.99 -12.20
CA ILE A 138 -1.44 5.96 -11.10
C ILE A 138 -0.05 6.54 -10.80
N ARG A 139 0.97 5.68 -10.63
CA ARG A 139 2.37 6.10 -10.44
C ARG A 139 2.82 7.04 -11.54
N ASP A 140 2.60 6.67 -12.81
CA ASP A 140 3.07 7.44 -13.95
C ASP A 140 2.39 8.80 -14.05
N ARG A 141 1.10 8.88 -13.69
CA ARG A 141 0.38 10.14 -13.63
C ARG A 141 0.93 11.07 -12.53
N ILE A 142 1.25 10.53 -11.35
CA ILE A 142 1.86 11.31 -10.26
C ILE A 142 3.26 11.80 -10.67
N LEU A 143 4.05 10.93 -11.32
CA LEU A 143 5.36 11.32 -11.85
C LEU A 143 5.24 12.43 -12.91
N GLU A 144 4.22 12.38 -13.76
CA GLU A 144 3.95 13.43 -14.74
C GLU A 144 3.67 14.79 -14.08
N TYR A 145 2.80 14.81 -13.06
CA TYR A 145 2.51 16.01 -12.28
C TYR A 145 3.73 16.51 -11.49
N GLY A 146 4.53 15.58 -10.95
CA GLY A 146 5.70 15.86 -10.12
C GLY A 146 7.00 16.18 -10.87
N LYS A 147 7.07 16.02 -12.19
CA LYS A 147 8.33 15.97 -12.96
C LYS A 147 9.29 17.15 -12.78
N ASN A 148 8.77 18.33 -12.43
CA ASN A 148 9.55 19.56 -12.24
C ASN A 148 9.70 19.98 -10.78
N ASN A 149 9.25 19.15 -9.82
CA ASN A 149 9.28 19.45 -8.40
C ASN A 149 10.21 18.46 -7.68
N SER A 150 11.39 18.93 -7.25
CA SER A 150 12.39 18.11 -6.57
C SER A 150 11.97 17.65 -5.16
N SER A 151 10.89 18.21 -4.61
CA SER A 151 10.33 17.77 -3.33
C SER A 151 9.35 16.60 -3.50
N VAL A 152 9.07 16.17 -4.73
CA VAL A 152 8.20 15.03 -5.01
C VAL A 152 9.01 13.74 -5.05
N THR A 153 8.52 12.71 -4.35
CA THR A 153 8.98 11.32 -4.52
C THR A 153 7.80 10.41 -4.76
N VAL A 154 7.99 9.35 -5.55
CA VAL A 154 6.95 8.35 -5.84
C VAL A 154 7.59 6.98 -5.82
N GLU A 155 6.99 6.04 -5.09
CA GLU A 155 7.44 4.65 -5.00
C GLU A 155 6.27 3.66 -5.08
N LEU A 156 6.55 2.44 -5.54
CA LEU A 156 5.61 1.33 -5.49
C LEU A 156 5.96 0.45 -4.30
N PHE A 157 5.03 0.33 -3.35
CA PHE A 157 5.13 -0.59 -2.24
C PHE A 157 4.64 -1.97 -2.67
N GLN A 158 5.55 -2.94 -2.68
CA GLN A 158 5.28 -4.30 -3.15
C GLN A 158 4.63 -5.15 -2.05
N HIS A 159 3.61 -5.92 -2.43
CA HIS A 159 2.89 -6.85 -1.56
C HIS A 159 3.21 -8.30 -1.94
N VAL A 160 2.67 -9.25 -1.16
CA VAL A 160 2.68 -10.68 -1.52
C VAL A 160 1.77 -11.00 -2.71
N PHE A 161 0.88 -10.08 -3.06
CA PHE A 161 -0.01 -10.14 -4.22
C PHE A 161 0.45 -9.18 -5.32
N LYS A 162 -0.15 -9.31 -6.51
CA LYS A 162 0.36 -8.72 -7.74
C LYS A 162 0.31 -7.19 -7.76
N GLN A 163 -0.79 -6.60 -7.33
CA GLN A 163 -1.00 -5.16 -7.34
C GLN A 163 -0.18 -4.46 -6.25
N PRO A 164 0.78 -3.57 -6.59
CA PRO A 164 1.50 -2.79 -5.59
C PRO A 164 0.69 -1.57 -5.13
N SER A 165 0.90 -1.08 -3.91
CA SER A 165 0.37 0.25 -3.54
C SER A 165 1.26 1.37 -4.06
N VAL A 166 0.67 2.48 -4.48
CA VAL A 166 1.40 3.69 -4.88
C VAL A 166 1.56 4.63 -3.69
N VAL A 167 2.80 5.03 -3.39
CA VAL A 167 3.10 6.01 -2.33
C VAL A 167 3.77 7.22 -2.97
N ALA A 168 3.08 8.35 -2.94
CA ALA A 168 3.62 9.64 -3.34
C ALA A 168 3.93 10.48 -2.10
N LYS A 169 4.95 11.34 -2.17
CA LYS A 169 5.26 12.27 -1.09
C LYS A 169 5.59 13.64 -1.64
N ILE A 170 5.09 14.68 -0.98
CA ILE A 170 5.57 16.06 -1.13
C ILE A 170 6.34 16.38 0.15
N LEU A 171 7.67 16.41 0.05
CA LEU A 171 8.56 16.55 1.20
C LEU A 171 8.37 17.90 1.89
N GLY A 172 8.15 17.82 3.20
CA GLY A 172 8.04 18.99 4.07
C GLY A 172 9.35 19.75 4.20
N LYS A 173 9.26 21.03 4.57
CA LYS A 173 10.41 21.89 4.85
C LYS A 173 10.49 22.29 6.32
N GLY A 174 11.71 22.45 6.80
CA GLY A 174 11.99 22.94 8.14
C GLY A 174 11.82 21.87 9.22
N PRO A 175 11.60 22.28 10.49
CA PRO A 175 11.75 21.41 11.65
C PRO A 175 10.67 20.32 11.81
N GLN A 176 9.61 20.34 11.00
CA GLN A 176 8.49 19.40 11.07
C GLN A 176 8.43 18.46 9.86
N SER A 177 9.51 18.39 9.08
CA SER A 177 9.57 17.64 7.83
C SER A 177 9.48 16.12 8.02
N ASP A 178 9.72 15.64 9.23
CA ASP A 178 9.56 14.25 9.69
C ASP A 178 8.17 13.95 10.26
N GLU A 179 7.29 14.94 10.34
CA GLU A 179 5.86 14.74 10.64
C GLU A 179 5.08 14.54 9.32
N PHE A 180 4.10 13.63 9.32
CA PHE A 180 3.36 13.24 8.12
C PHE A 180 1.87 13.62 8.21
N VAL A 181 1.31 14.12 7.11
CA VAL A 181 -0.13 14.20 6.89
C VAL A 181 -0.46 13.27 5.73
N ILE A 182 -1.27 12.25 6.00
CA ILE A 182 -1.55 11.17 5.04
C ILE A 182 -2.97 11.34 4.49
N LEU A 183 -3.10 11.33 3.17
CA LEU A 183 -4.36 11.21 2.46
C LEU A 183 -4.38 9.87 1.73
N GLY A 184 -5.53 9.18 1.73
CA GLY A 184 -5.61 7.83 1.20
C GLY A 184 -6.93 7.56 0.48
N ALA A 185 -6.82 6.71 -0.53
CA ALA A 185 -7.89 6.10 -1.32
C ALA A 185 -7.43 4.68 -1.68
N HIS A 186 -8.33 3.75 -1.95
CA HIS A 186 -7.94 2.44 -2.45
C HIS A 186 -8.12 2.38 -3.97
N GLU A 187 -7.22 1.68 -4.65
CA GLU A 187 -7.21 1.66 -6.12
C GLU A 187 -7.85 0.41 -6.72
N ASP A 188 -8.12 -0.62 -5.91
CA ASP A 188 -8.64 -1.88 -6.39
C ASP A 188 -10.15 -1.81 -6.70
N SER A 189 -10.66 -2.85 -7.33
CA SER A 189 -12.09 -3.05 -7.54
C SER A 189 -12.42 -4.53 -7.63
N ILE A 190 -13.66 -4.89 -7.31
CA ILE A 190 -14.11 -6.28 -7.27
C ILE A 190 -15.56 -6.42 -7.75
N ASN A 191 -15.88 -7.56 -8.37
CA ASN A 191 -17.24 -7.92 -8.73
C ASN A 191 -17.59 -9.31 -8.17
N LEU A 192 -18.46 -9.33 -7.15
CA LEU A 192 -18.90 -10.55 -6.47
C LEU A 192 -20.24 -11.11 -6.98
N TRP A 193 -20.79 -10.56 -8.08
CA TRP A 193 -22.06 -11.04 -8.63
C TRP A 193 -21.89 -12.36 -9.40
N GLY A 194 -22.80 -13.30 -9.17
CA GLY A 194 -22.79 -14.60 -9.83
C GLY A 194 -21.74 -15.57 -9.25
N ASN A 195 -21.18 -16.43 -10.10
CA ASN A 195 -20.22 -17.46 -9.70
C ASN A 195 -18.86 -16.85 -9.33
N LEU A 196 -18.20 -17.28 -8.25
CA LEU A 196 -16.94 -16.68 -7.75
C LEU A 196 -15.66 -17.22 -8.40
N ILE A 197 -15.73 -18.24 -9.25
CA ILE A 197 -14.56 -18.92 -9.85
C ILE A 197 -13.67 -17.98 -10.69
N ASP A 198 -14.26 -16.97 -11.35
CA ASP A 198 -13.60 -16.06 -12.28
C ASP A 198 -13.48 -14.63 -11.73
N VAL A 199 -13.53 -14.43 -10.40
CA VAL A 199 -13.57 -13.10 -9.78
C VAL A 199 -12.43 -12.17 -10.24
N GLU A 200 -11.27 -12.73 -10.55
CA GLU A 200 -10.07 -11.97 -10.97
C GLU A 200 -10.22 -11.34 -12.36
N ASP A 201 -11.10 -11.88 -13.21
CA ASP A 201 -11.30 -11.45 -14.60
C ASP A 201 -12.67 -10.82 -14.84
N LYS A 202 -13.54 -10.79 -13.83
CA LYS A 202 -14.86 -10.16 -13.96
C LYS A 202 -14.74 -8.66 -14.15
N ARG A 203 -15.60 -8.13 -15.02
CA ARG A 203 -15.72 -6.68 -15.21
C ARG A 203 -16.11 -6.01 -13.89
N ALA A 204 -15.25 -5.11 -13.40
CA ALA A 204 -15.45 -4.32 -12.19
C ALA A 204 -14.97 -2.87 -12.43
N PRO A 205 -15.82 -1.99 -13.00
CA PRO A 205 -15.42 -0.62 -13.32
C PRO A 205 -15.00 0.18 -12.08
N GLY A 206 -15.63 -0.05 -10.92
CA GLY A 206 -15.25 0.61 -9.65
C GLY A 206 -15.15 2.13 -9.75
N ALA A 207 -16.12 2.76 -10.44
CA ALA A 207 -16.04 4.19 -10.75
C ALA A 207 -16.20 5.07 -9.49
N ASP A 208 -17.23 4.77 -8.69
CA ASP A 208 -17.46 5.43 -7.41
C ASP A 208 -16.54 4.84 -6.33
N ASP A 209 -16.45 3.50 -6.29
CA ASP A 209 -15.66 2.70 -5.34
C ASP A 209 -14.46 2.03 -6.05
N ASP A 210 -13.25 2.60 -6.01
CA ASP A 210 -12.89 3.93 -5.50
C ASP A 210 -12.03 4.73 -6.50
N ALA A 211 -12.34 4.61 -7.80
CA ALA A 211 -11.71 5.48 -8.80
C ALA A 211 -11.99 6.97 -8.53
N SER A 212 -13.12 7.29 -7.89
CA SER A 212 -13.48 8.66 -7.49
C SER A 212 -12.54 9.23 -6.43
N GLY A 213 -12.18 8.45 -5.40
CA GLY A 213 -11.20 8.83 -4.38
C GLY A 213 -9.81 8.98 -4.96
N VAL A 214 -9.36 8.01 -5.78
CA VAL A 214 -8.05 8.10 -6.46
C VAL A 214 -7.98 9.33 -7.36
N ALA A 215 -9.02 9.62 -8.15
CA ALA A 215 -9.07 10.82 -8.98
C ALA A 215 -8.98 12.11 -8.14
N THR A 216 -9.67 12.15 -7.00
CA THR A 216 -9.63 13.28 -6.06
C THR A 216 -8.21 13.50 -5.52
N LEU A 217 -7.49 12.44 -5.17
CA LEU A 217 -6.11 12.54 -4.69
C LEU A 217 -5.14 12.96 -5.81
N LEU A 218 -5.30 12.43 -7.02
CA LEU A 218 -4.48 12.83 -8.17
C LEU A 218 -4.63 14.32 -8.48
N GLU A 219 -5.86 14.84 -8.43
CA GLU A 219 -6.12 16.26 -8.67
C GLU A 219 -5.63 17.15 -7.52
N THR A 220 -5.83 16.72 -6.28
CA THR A 220 -5.29 17.40 -5.09
C THR A 220 -3.76 17.49 -5.16
N PHE A 221 -3.10 16.38 -5.50
CA PHE A 221 -1.65 16.33 -5.68
C PHE A 221 -1.18 17.29 -6.78
N ARG A 222 -1.83 17.25 -7.95
CA ARG A 222 -1.51 18.13 -9.07
C ARG A 222 -1.58 19.61 -8.68
N VAL A 223 -2.70 20.03 -8.09
CA VAL A 223 -2.92 21.43 -7.69
C VAL A 223 -1.87 21.89 -6.68
N ILE A 224 -1.55 21.06 -5.68
CA ILE A 224 -0.52 21.40 -4.69
C ILE A 224 0.85 21.55 -5.36
N VAL A 225 1.24 20.59 -6.21
CA VAL A 225 2.54 20.60 -6.88
C VAL A 225 2.68 21.79 -7.85
N GLU A 226 1.68 22.05 -8.68
CA GLU A 226 1.70 23.13 -9.66
C GLU A 226 1.69 24.53 -9.02
N SER A 227 1.10 24.67 -7.83
CA SER A 227 1.13 25.93 -7.08
C SER A 227 2.51 26.33 -6.56
N GLY A 228 3.47 25.40 -6.54
CA GLY A 228 4.77 25.60 -5.91
C GLY A 228 4.73 25.64 -4.38
N PHE A 229 3.58 25.30 -3.77
CA PHE A 229 3.47 25.20 -2.31
C PHE A 229 4.35 24.06 -1.80
N GLN A 230 5.23 24.39 -0.85
CA GLN A 230 6.00 23.40 -0.09
C GLN A 230 5.52 23.40 1.36
N PRO A 231 4.96 22.27 1.85
CA PRO A 231 4.39 22.17 3.18
C PRO A 231 5.49 22.13 4.26
N HIS A 232 5.15 22.39 5.53
CA HIS A 232 6.10 22.20 6.64
C HIS A 232 6.21 20.72 7.05
N ARG A 233 5.06 20.02 7.06
CA ARG A 233 4.96 18.57 7.24
C ARG A 233 5.00 17.86 5.90
N THR A 234 5.56 16.67 5.85
CA THR A 234 5.52 15.87 4.62
C THR A 234 4.08 15.42 4.34
N LEU A 235 3.61 15.65 3.12
CA LEU A 235 2.33 15.10 2.66
C LEU A 235 2.59 13.73 2.03
N VAL A 236 1.73 12.76 2.33
CA VAL A 236 1.74 11.41 1.76
C VAL A 236 0.38 11.13 1.14
#